data_AF-F3FRZ8-F1
#
_entry.id   AF-F3FRZ8-F1
#
_cell.length_a   1.000
_cell.length_b   1.000
_cell.length_c   1.000
_cell.angle_alpha   90.00
_cell.angle_beta   90.00
_cell.angle_gamma   90.00
#
_symmetry.space_group_name_H-M   'P 1'
#
loop_
_entity.id
_entity.type
_entity.pdbx_description
1 polymer ?
#
loop_
_entity_poly.entity_id
_entity_poly.type
_entity_poly.pdbx_seq_one_letter_code
_entity_poly.pdbx_strand_id
1 'polypeptide(L)'
;MGGGFVMGDADGATLINFMALGAFRPDGSVDDEKMATLLSDPKLTEKALAANALVDPKAAGKKSDAQPESKAEPVVCKHPDRMEELATYIAVEMNTNINSPAVRQMRDLNSFDAAAKMKEYETLPFYLRLGPAPDFYSMAAGMQAKAFAIWAERVGQNRPWDHKPIIRRTIGGVWHKQGKYEYFYDIWSNVHYGYIGMAGGLSESALLDGAGAEQIISDAGRKVDEVFTKPKAQWELPGPNRSGDVDGLRAWDDAPDRISISIGVKLYQQHPNGGITAKMIMDEVLAVPLQTWGKGIQIHACP
;
A
#
# COMPACT_ATOMS: atom_id res chain seq x y z
N MET A 1 25.13 -23.23 1.72
CA MET A 1 26.16 -24.28 1.69
C MET A 1 25.44 -25.62 1.75
N GLY A 2 25.53 -26.45 0.71
CA GLY A 2 24.91 -27.79 0.72
C GLY A 2 25.89 -28.81 1.27
N GLY A 3 25.61 -29.36 2.45
CA GLY A 3 26.38 -30.45 3.04
C GLY A 3 25.86 -31.80 2.54
N GLY A 4 26.68 -32.53 1.79
CA GLY A 4 26.41 -33.92 1.41
C GLY A 4 27.10 -34.87 2.39
N PHE A 5 26.40 -35.92 2.82
CA PHE A 5 26.95 -36.99 3.65
C PHE A 5 27.23 -38.22 2.78
N VAL A 6 28.43 -38.79 2.90
CA VAL A 6 28.87 -39.99 2.17
C VAL A 6 28.70 -41.20 3.08
N MET A 7 28.03 -42.24 2.61
CA MET A 7 27.98 -43.55 3.28
C MET A 7 28.56 -44.61 2.34
N GLY A 8 29.57 -45.34 2.80
CA GLY A 8 30.16 -46.52 2.12
C GLY A 8 31.57 -46.33 1.56
N ASP A 9 32.36 -47.41 1.63
CA ASP A 9 33.77 -47.45 1.21
C ASP A 9 33.96 -47.03 -0.25
N ALA A 10 35.03 -46.26 -0.44
CA ALA A 10 35.41 -45.58 -1.67
C ALA A 10 35.75 -46.58 -2.78
N ASP A 11 34.75 -46.97 -3.57
CA ASP A 11 34.85 -47.20 -5.03
C ASP A 11 33.49 -47.48 -5.72
N GLY A 12 32.37 -47.09 -5.08
CA GLY A 12 31.02 -47.20 -5.67
C GLY A 12 29.93 -46.41 -4.94
N ALA A 13 30.30 -45.33 -4.23
CA ALA A 13 29.40 -44.60 -3.36
C ALA A 13 28.25 -43.94 -4.14
N THR A 14 27.03 -44.37 -3.84
CA THR A 14 25.80 -43.78 -4.38
C THR A 14 25.51 -42.50 -3.60
N LEU A 15 25.61 -41.35 -4.26
CA LEU A 15 25.43 -40.05 -3.61
C LEU A 15 23.94 -39.67 -3.63
N ILE A 16 23.31 -39.58 -2.44
CA ILE A 16 21.87 -39.32 -2.30
C ILE A 16 21.64 -37.90 -1.77
N ASN A 17 20.82 -37.12 -2.46
CA ASN A 17 20.39 -35.80 -2.02
C ASN A 17 19.20 -35.91 -1.04
N PHE A 18 19.49 -35.95 0.26
CA PHE A 18 18.47 -36.01 1.32
C PHE A 18 17.56 -34.76 1.39
N MET A 19 17.95 -33.64 0.77
CA MET A 19 17.07 -32.48 0.61
C MET A 19 15.92 -32.77 -0.34
N ALA A 20 16.19 -33.48 -1.44
CA ALA A 20 15.14 -33.94 -2.36
C ALA A 20 14.23 -35.01 -1.72
N LEU A 21 14.67 -35.63 -0.62
CA LEU A 21 13.89 -36.59 0.16
C LEU A 21 13.13 -35.96 1.34
N GLY A 22 13.13 -34.63 1.46
CA GLY A 22 12.33 -33.91 2.47
C GLY A 22 12.86 -34.03 3.90
N ALA A 23 14.15 -34.34 4.06
CA ALA A 23 14.80 -34.46 5.36
C ALA A 23 15.20 -33.11 5.98
N PHE A 24 14.92 -32.01 5.28
CA PHE A 24 15.13 -30.65 5.74
C PHE A 24 13.77 -29.94 5.86
N ARG A 25 13.57 -29.24 6.97
CA ARG A 25 12.38 -28.42 7.21
C ARG A 25 12.46 -27.12 6.38
N PRO A 26 11.32 -26.41 6.15
CA PRO A 26 11.31 -25.17 5.37
C PRO A 26 12.19 -24.04 5.95
N ASP A 27 12.54 -24.12 7.23
CA ASP A 27 13.47 -23.21 7.92
C ASP A 27 14.95 -23.57 7.72
N GLY A 28 15.25 -24.62 6.96
CA GLY A 28 16.60 -25.11 6.68
C GLY A 28 17.19 -26.02 7.77
N SER A 29 16.46 -26.29 8.85
CA SER A 29 16.88 -27.24 9.89
C SER A 29 16.74 -28.70 9.42
N VAL A 30 17.60 -29.57 9.93
CA VAL A 30 17.53 -31.02 9.65
C VAL A 30 16.40 -31.63 10.48
N ASP A 31 15.58 -32.46 9.84
CA ASP A 31 14.54 -33.24 10.51
C ASP A 31 15.11 -34.59 10.98
N ASP A 32 15.68 -34.60 12.20
CA ASP A 32 16.47 -35.72 12.71
C ASP A 32 15.70 -37.06 12.75
N GLU A 33 14.39 -37.05 13.04
CA GLU A 33 13.55 -38.26 12.99
C GLU A 33 13.38 -38.79 11.56
N LYS A 34 13.19 -37.89 10.59
CA LYS A 34 13.11 -38.28 9.17
C LYS A 34 14.45 -38.72 8.61
N MET A 35 15.54 -38.06 8.99
CA MET A 35 16.89 -38.49 8.62
C MET A 35 17.21 -39.88 9.18
N ALA A 36 16.89 -40.15 10.45
CA ALA A 36 17.08 -41.46 11.04
C ALA A 36 16.24 -42.54 10.34
N THR A 37 15.00 -42.21 9.96
CA THR A 37 14.10 -43.10 9.22
C THR A 37 14.63 -43.41 7.81
N LEU A 38 15.13 -42.38 7.10
CA LEU A 38 15.71 -42.54 5.77
C LEU A 38 17.00 -43.36 5.81
N LEU A 39 17.88 -43.12 6.79
CA LEU A 39 19.13 -43.86 6.96
C LEU A 39 18.91 -45.32 7.38
N SER A 40 17.78 -45.62 8.02
CA SER A 40 17.41 -46.98 8.44
C SER A 40 16.61 -47.75 7.38
N ASP A 41 16.27 -47.13 6.25
CA ASP A 41 15.49 -47.76 5.18
C ASP A 41 16.39 -48.63 4.28
N PRO A 42 16.19 -49.96 4.25
CA PRO A 42 16.99 -50.87 3.42
C PRO A 42 16.77 -50.67 1.91
N LYS A 43 15.75 -49.90 1.50
CA LYS A 43 15.44 -49.55 0.10
C LYS A 43 15.66 -48.07 -0.22
N LEU A 44 16.48 -47.38 0.58
CA LEU A 44 16.75 -45.94 0.43
C LEU A 44 17.22 -45.56 -0.98
N THR A 45 18.05 -46.39 -1.63
CA THR A 45 18.57 -46.16 -2.98
C THR A 45 17.48 -46.20 -4.06
N GLU A 46 16.52 -47.11 -3.96
CA GLU A 46 15.38 -47.20 -4.88
C GLU A 46 14.44 -45.99 -4.73
N LYS A 47 14.18 -45.56 -3.49
CA LYS A 47 13.40 -44.34 -3.23
C LYS A 47 14.11 -43.07 -3.70
N ALA A 48 15.44 -43.02 -3.57
CA ALA A 48 16.24 -41.93 -4.09
C ALA A 48 16.20 -41.87 -5.63
N LEU A 49 16.19 -43.02 -6.32
CA LEU A 49 16.01 -43.07 -7.77
C LEU A 49 14.63 -42.56 -8.18
N ALA A 50 13.57 -43.02 -7.51
CA ALA A 50 12.20 -42.61 -7.80
C ALA A 50 11.95 -41.11 -7.55
N ALA A 51 12.70 -40.51 -6.62
CA ALA A 51 12.63 -39.09 -6.29
C ALA A 51 13.62 -38.20 -7.07
N ASN A 52 14.32 -38.73 -8.09
CA ASN A 52 15.42 -38.03 -8.78
C ASN A 52 16.49 -37.46 -7.83
N ALA A 53 16.68 -38.11 -6.68
CA ALA A 53 17.60 -37.69 -5.63
C ALA A 53 18.98 -38.37 -5.74
N LEU A 54 19.22 -39.18 -6.78
CA LEU A 54 20.53 -39.78 -7.06
C LEU A 54 21.42 -38.81 -7.82
N VAL A 55 22.61 -38.56 -7.27
CA VAL A 55 23.61 -37.66 -7.85
C VAL A 55 24.73 -38.51 -8.44
N ASP A 56 24.90 -38.46 -9.77
CA ASP A 56 26.00 -39.15 -10.46
C ASP A 56 27.31 -38.35 -10.33
N PRO A 57 28.35 -38.89 -9.68
CA PRO A 57 29.62 -38.18 -9.49
C PRO A 57 30.37 -37.91 -10.82
N LYS A 58 30.01 -38.56 -11.94
CA LYS A 58 30.61 -38.31 -13.28
C LYS A 58 29.84 -37.32 -14.15
N ALA A 59 28.68 -36.83 -13.74
CA ALA A 59 27.94 -35.78 -14.45
C ALA A 59 28.57 -34.38 -14.27
N ALA A 60 29.55 -34.22 -13.37
CA ALA A 60 30.25 -32.96 -13.11
C ALA A 60 31.33 -32.58 -14.17
N GLY A 61 31.46 -33.33 -15.29
CA GLY A 61 32.65 -33.23 -16.17
C GLY A 61 32.45 -33.14 -17.69
N LYS A 62 31.22 -33.07 -18.24
CA LYS A 62 31.04 -32.90 -19.70
C LYS A 62 30.62 -31.47 -20.06
N LYS A 63 31.57 -30.76 -20.69
CA LYS A 63 31.37 -29.49 -21.39
C LYS A 63 30.23 -29.64 -22.41
N SER A 64 29.17 -28.84 -22.26
CA SER A 64 28.30 -28.51 -23.38
C SER A 64 28.93 -27.36 -24.15
N ASP A 65 29.12 -27.53 -25.46
CA ASP A 65 29.40 -26.46 -26.42
C ASP A 65 28.16 -25.55 -26.60
N ALA A 66 27.79 -24.87 -25.52
CA ALA A 66 27.04 -23.63 -25.59
C ALA A 66 28.02 -22.54 -25.15
N GLN A 67 28.12 -21.46 -25.93
CA GLN A 67 28.95 -20.30 -25.61
C GLN A 67 28.93 -20.01 -24.10
N PRO A 68 30.09 -19.74 -23.47
CA PRO A 68 30.11 -19.43 -22.07
C PRO A 68 29.32 -18.14 -21.86
N GLU A 69 28.10 -18.25 -21.31
CA GLU A 69 27.54 -17.17 -20.53
C GLU A 69 28.59 -16.89 -19.47
N SER A 70 29.26 -15.74 -19.64
CA SER A 70 30.12 -15.18 -18.63
C SER A 70 29.37 -15.31 -17.31
N LYS A 71 29.99 -15.96 -16.31
CA LYS A 71 29.73 -15.57 -14.92
C LYS A 71 29.99 -14.07 -14.89
N ALA A 72 28.94 -13.29 -15.10
CA ALA A 72 29.00 -11.86 -14.94
C ALA A 72 29.51 -11.68 -13.51
N GLU A 73 30.69 -11.08 -13.39
CA GLU A 73 31.05 -10.33 -12.20
C GLU A 73 29.79 -9.58 -11.74
N PRO A 74 29.48 -9.49 -10.43
CA PRO A 74 28.28 -8.80 -10.00
C PRO A 74 28.28 -7.45 -10.69
N VAL A 75 27.41 -7.26 -11.68
CA VAL A 75 27.36 -6.04 -12.46
C VAL A 75 26.99 -5.00 -11.43
N VAL A 76 27.99 -4.25 -10.97
CA VAL A 76 27.78 -3.16 -10.03
C VAL A 76 27.00 -2.15 -10.83
N CYS A 77 25.68 -2.22 -10.66
CA CYS A 77 24.75 -1.41 -11.40
C CYS A 77 25.09 0.05 -11.14
N LYS A 78 25.52 0.76 -12.19
CA LYS A 78 25.96 2.17 -12.07
C LYS A 78 24.78 3.14 -11.99
N HIS A 79 23.56 2.66 -12.18
CA HIS A 79 22.37 3.47 -12.03
C HIS A 79 22.18 3.89 -10.58
N PRO A 80 22.07 5.21 -10.31
CA PRO A 80 21.91 5.72 -8.96
C PRO A 80 20.55 5.31 -8.39
N ASP A 81 20.50 5.11 -7.07
CA ASP A 81 19.23 5.02 -6.36
C ASP A 81 18.63 6.42 -6.28
N ARG A 82 17.34 6.54 -6.64
CA ARG A 82 16.63 7.83 -6.73
C ARG A 82 15.42 7.93 -5.82
N MET A 83 15.18 6.90 -5.02
CA MET A 83 14.07 6.86 -4.07
C MET A 83 14.10 8.03 -3.08
N GLU A 84 15.30 8.43 -2.63
CA GLU A 84 15.47 9.52 -1.67
C GLU A 84 15.01 10.87 -2.23
N GLU A 85 15.22 11.14 -3.52
CA GLU A 85 14.73 12.37 -4.18
C GLU A 85 13.19 12.43 -4.14
N LEU A 86 12.51 11.31 -4.41
CA LEU A 86 11.04 11.22 -4.36
C LEU A 86 10.51 11.38 -2.96
N ALA A 87 11.11 10.65 -2.01
CA ALA A 87 10.71 10.71 -0.62
C ALA A 87 10.93 12.12 -0.04
N THR A 88 11.99 12.81 -0.45
CA THR A 88 12.26 14.21 -0.06
C THR A 88 11.16 15.13 -0.59
N TYR A 89 10.83 15.02 -1.88
CA TYR A 89 9.77 15.82 -2.49
C TYR A 89 8.42 15.61 -1.78
N ILE A 90 8.03 14.35 -1.56
CA ILE A 90 6.76 14.04 -0.88
C ILE A 90 6.76 14.50 0.58
N ALA A 91 7.87 14.36 1.30
CA ALA A 91 7.96 14.87 2.68
C ALA A 91 7.75 16.39 2.73
N VAL A 92 8.34 17.13 1.79
CA VAL A 92 8.11 18.59 1.66
C VAL A 92 6.64 18.88 1.36
N GLU A 93 6.03 18.14 0.42
CA GLU A 93 4.62 18.30 0.09
C GLU A 93 3.72 18.01 1.29
N MET A 94 3.96 16.96 2.06
CA MET A 94 3.18 16.63 3.26
C MET A 94 3.26 17.74 4.30
N ASN A 95 4.48 18.18 4.62
CA ASN A 95 4.69 19.23 5.62
C ASN A 95 4.11 20.58 5.20
N THR A 96 4.10 20.87 3.89
CA THR A 96 3.51 22.10 3.35
C THR A 96 1.99 22.04 3.36
N ASN A 97 1.42 20.91 2.94
CA ASN A 97 -0.01 20.78 2.73
C ASN A 97 -0.81 20.53 4.02
N ILE A 98 -0.19 19.99 5.08
CA ILE A 98 -0.87 19.62 6.34
C ILE A 98 -1.65 20.78 6.99
N ASN A 99 -1.21 22.02 6.79
CA ASN A 99 -1.86 23.23 7.30
C ASN A 99 -2.41 24.14 6.18
N SER A 100 -2.50 23.61 4.95
CA SER A 100 -3.09 24.34 3.83
C SER A 100 -4.54 24.76 4.12
N PRO A 101 -5.05 25.82 3.49
CA PRO A 101 -6.44 26.23 3.63
C PRO A 101 -7.43 25.09 3.34
N ALA A 102 -7.14 24.26 2.33
CA ALA A 102 -7.97 23.11 1.98
C ALA A 102 -8.02 22.07 3.12
N VAL A 103 -6.87 21.71 3.70
CA VAL A 103 -6.81 20.74 4.79
C VAL A 103 -7.50 21.24 6.05
N ARG A 104 -7.30 22.52 6.40
CA ARG A 104 -8.03 23.13 7.53
C ARG A 104 -9.53 23.12 7.31
N GLN A 105 -9.99 23.47 6.11
CA GLN A 105 -11.42 23.44 5.77
C GLN A 105 -12.00 22.03 5.85
N MET A 106 -11.29 21.01 5.34
CA MET A 106 -11.72 19.62 5.47
C MET A 106 -11.82 19.21 6.95
N ARG A 107 -10.81 19.55 7.75
CA ARG A 107 -10.77 19.24 9.18
C ARG A 107 -11.93 19.88 9.94
N ASP A 108 -12.21 21.15 9.67
CA ASP A 108 -13.33 21.87 10.29
C ASP A 108 -14.67 21.21 9.94
N LEU A 109 -14.87 20.83 8.68
CA LEU A 109 -16.08 20.12 8.23
C LEU A 109 -16.22 18.74 8.89
N ASN A 110 -15.13 17.99 8.99
CA ASN A 110 -15.12 16.66 9.61
C ASN A 110 -15.16 16.71 11.15
N SER A 111 -14.95 17.88 11.77
CA SER A 111 -15.00 18.05 13.22
C SER A 111 -16.43 18.21 13.79
N PHE A 112 -17.46 18.25 12.93
CA PHE A 112 -18.84 18.43 13.39
C PHE A 112 -19.36 17.20 14.14
N ASP A 113 -19.57 17.36 15.45
CA ASP A 113 -20.11 16.31 16.32
C ASP A 113 -21.64 16.41 16.43
N ALA A 114 -22.32 15.60 15.61
CA ALA A 114 -23.79 15.50 15.62
C ALA A 114 -24.35 15.06 16.98
N ALA A 115 -23.66 14.14 17.68
CA ALA A 115 -24.13 13.61 18.95
C ALA A 115 -24.03 14.66 20.07
N ALA A 116 -22.93 15.41 20.11
CA ALA A 116 -22.80 16.55 21.02
C ALA A 116 -23.86 17.62 20.74
N LYS A 117 -24.17 17.90 19.47
CA LYS A 117 -25.22 18.85 19.08
C LYS A 117 -26.63 18.38 19.45
N MET A 118 -26.93 17.09 19.26
CA MET A 118 -28.18 16.48 19.74
C MET A 118 -28.30 16.63 21.26
N LYS A 119 -27.24 16.31 22.01
CA LYS A 119 -27.23 16.43 23.47
C LYS A 119 -27.42 17.88 23.93
N GLU A 120 -26.78 18.84 23.26
CA GLU A 120 -26.98 20.28 23.52
C GLU A 120 -28.45 20.67 23.29
N TYR A 121 -29.04 20.24 22.17
CA TYR A 121 -30.44 20.48 21.85
C TYR A 121 -31.39 19.89 22.92
N GLU A 122 -31.12 18.68 23.41
CA GLU A 122 -31.93 18.02 24.44
C GLU A 122 -31.96 18.78 25.77
N THR A 123 -30.91 19.55 26.10
CA THR A 123 -30.85 20.39 27.30
C THR A 123 -31.64 21.68 27.20
N LEU A 124 -32.13 22.06 26.02
CA LEU A 124 -32.86 23.29 25.83
C LEU A 124 -34.22 23.27 26.57
N PRO A 125 -34.67 24.44 27.08
CA PRO A 125 -36.03 24.60 27.58
C PRO A 125 -37.07 24.07 26.60
N PHE A 126 -38.12 23.43 27.11
CA PHE A 126 -39.14 22.75 26.29
C PHE A 126 -39.71 23.64 25.18
N TYR A 127 -39.92 24.94 25.44
CA TYR A 127 -40.47 25.86 24.43
C TYR A 127 -39.54 26.08 23.22
N LEU A 128 -38.23 25.87 23.35
CA LEU A 128 -37.27 25.90 22.22
C LEU A 128 -37.20 24.56 21.47
N ARG A 129 -37.80 23.50 22.03
CA ARG A 129 -37.93 22.18 21.42
C ARG A 129 -39.33 21.93 20.83
N LEU A 130 -40.18 22.95 20.80
CA LEU A 130 -41.49 22.89 20.16
C LEU A 130 -41.34 22.94 18.64
N GLY A 131 -41.32 21.76 18.01
CA GLY A 131 -41.23 21.59 16.56
C GLY A 131 -40.41 20.35 16.17
N PRO A 132 -40.20 20.11 14.88
CA PRO A 132 -39.28 19.08 14.42
C PRO A 132 -37.87 19.35 14.94
N ALA A 133 -37.24 18.34 15.55
CA ALA A 133 -35.85 18.45 15.97
C ALA A 133 -34.93 18.64 14.76
N PRO A 134 -33.83 19.41 14.89
CA PRO A 134 -32.81 19.48 13.86
C PRO A 134 -32.19 18.11 13.61
N ASP A 135 -32.03 17.74 12.34
CA ASP A 135 -31.32 16.52 11.96
C ASP A 135 -29.81 16.80 11.87
N PHE A 136 -29.14 16.73 13.02
CA PHE A 136 -27.69 16.95 13.08
C PHE A 136 -26.89 15.83 12.40
N TYR A 137 -27.43 14.61 12.29
CA TYR A 137 -26.73 13.51 11.62
C TYR A 137 -26.68 13.70 10.11
N SER A 138 -27.81 14.08 9.48
CA SER A 138 -27.82 14.45 8.06
C SER A 138 -26.95 15.68 7.77
N MET A 139 -26.88 16.64 8.73
CA MET A 139 -25.97 17.77 8.61
C MET A 139 -24.50 17.34 8.64
N ALA A 140 -24.12 16.44 9.55
CA ALA A 140 -22.78 15.89 9.63
C ALA A 140 -22.39 15.16 8.34
N ALA A 141 -23.27 14.29 7.83
CA ALA A 141 -23.06 13.60 6.56
C ALA A 141 -22.83 14.60 5.42
N GLY A 142 -23.64 15.65 5.31
CA GLY A 142 -23.45 16.71 4.31
C GLY A 142 -22.10 17.45 4.45
N MET A 143 -21.63 17.70 5.67
CA MET A 143 -20.31 18.31 5.91
C MET A 143 -19.17 17.37 5.54
N GLN A 144 -19.26 16.10 5.90
CA GLN A 144 -18.26 15.09 5.53
C GLN A 144 -18.21 14.89 4.00
N ALA A 145 -19.37 14.92 3.32
CA ALA A 145 -19.44 14.86 1.87
C ALA A 145 -18.68 16.04 1.24
N LYS A 146 -18.83 17.22 1.85
CA LYS A 146 -18.12 18.43 1.45
C LYS A 146 -16.61 18.32 1.66
N ALA A 147 -16.18 17.78 2.79
CA ALA A 147 -14.77 17.54 3.06
C ALA A 147 -14.16 16.57 2.05
N PHE A 148 -14.85 15.46 1.76
CA PHE A 148 -14.41 14.48 0.78
C PHE A 148 -14.33 15.07 -0.64
N ALA A 149 -15.30 15.90 -1.04
CA ALA A 149 -15.25 16.57 -2.34
C ALA A 149 -14.06 17.54 -2.47
N ILE A 150 -13.70 18.25 -1.39
CA ILE A 150 -12.48 19.08 -1.37
C ILE A 150 -11.25 18.20 -1.56
N TRP A 151 -11.14 17.09 -0.83
CA TRP A 151 -10.03 16.15 -0.99
C TRP A 151 -9.92 15.62 -2.42
N ALA A 152 -11.03 15.13 -2.98
CA ALA A 152 -11.10 14.57 -4.33
C ALA A 152 -10.75 15.61 -5.41
N GLU A 153 -11.18 16.86 -5.24
CA GLU A 153 -10.77 17.97 -6.12
C GLU A 153 -9.27 18.20 -6.08
N ARG A 154 -8.63 18.07 -4.91
CA ARG A 154 -7.21 18.37 -4.76
C ARG A 154 -6.30 17.28 -5.31
N VAL A 155 -6.67 16.01 -5.13
CA VAL A 155 -5.92 14.84 -5.64
C VAL A 155 -6.22 14.49 -7.11
N GLY A 156 -7.26 15.10 -7.69
CA GLY A 156 -7.69 14.83 -9.07
C GLY A 156 -6.65 15.22 -10.12
N GLN A 157 -6.84 14.76 -11.36
CA GLN A 157 -5.91 15.03 -12.45
C GLN A 157 -5.72 16.53 -12.73
N ASN A 158 -4.47 16.96 -12.90
CA ASN A 158 -4.05 18.36 -13.12
C ASN A 158 -4.39 19.31 -11.96
N ARG A 159 -4.49 18.78 -10.74
CA ARG A 159 -4.81 19.56 -9.53
C ARG A 159 -3.57 19.75 -8.67
N PRO A 160 -3.61 20.60 -7.62
CA PRO A 160 -2.42 20.93 -6.84
C PRO A 160 -1.73 19.73 -6.18
N TRP A 161 -2.46 18.66 -5.85
CA TRP A 161 -1.86 17.43 -5.31
C TRP A 161 -1.67 16.34 -6.36
N ASP A 162 -1.90 16.63 -7.65
CA ASP A 162 -1.49 15.74 -8.73
C ASP A 162 0.04 15.78 -8.90
N HIS A 163 0.72 14.91 -8.16
CA HIS A 163 2.18 14.85 -8.17
C HIS A 163 2.73 14.17 -9.44
N LYS A 164 1.89 13.46 -10.19
CA LYS A 164 2.31 12.64 -11.33
C LYS A 164 3.04 13.45 -12.41
N PRO A 165 2.51 14.60 -12.88
CA PRO A 165 3.20 15.44 -13.86
C PRO A 165 4.45 16.12 -13.30
N ILE A 166 4.46 16.43 -12.00
CA ILE A 166 5.56 17.13 -11.34
C ILE A 166 6.75 16.19 -11.24
N ILE A 167 6.58 14.99 -10.67
CA ILE A 167 7.63 13.97 -10.53
C ILE A 167 8.24 13.65 -11.88
N ARG A 168 7.42 13.43 -12.92
CA ARG A 168 7.89 13.14 -14.28
C ARG A 168 8.75 14.27 -14.87
N ARG A 169 8.48 15.53 -14.51
CA ARG A 169 9.21 16.70 -15.02
C ARG A 169 10.48 17.00 -14.23
N THR A 170 10.42 16.90 -12.91
CA THR A 170 11.50 17.36 -12.01
C THR A 170 12.50 16.26 -11.69
N ILE A 171 12.00 15.06 -11.41
CA ILE A 171 12.83 13.90 -11.04
C ILE A 171 13.07 13.06 -12.29
N GLY A 172 12.03 12.81 -13.09
CA GLY A 172 12.14 12.15 -14.38
C GLY A 172 11.90 10.64 -14.30
N GLY A 173 11.15 10.14 -15.28
CA GLY A 173 10.73 8.74 -15.34
C GLY A 173 9.47 8.44 -14.52
N VAL A 174 9.06 7.18 -14.57
CA VAL A 174 7.92 6.63 -13.80
C VAL A 174 8.36 5.52 -12.85
N TRP A 175 9.58 5.01 -13.03
CA TRP A 175 10.20 3.96 -12.24
C TRP A 175 11.47 4.52 -11.63
N HIS A 176 11.64 4.33 -10.32
CA HIS A 176 12.78 4.88 -9.59
C HIS A 176 13.49 3.77 -8.82
N LYS A 177 14.79 3.62 -9.09
CA LYS A 177 15.61 2.55 -8.53
C LYS A 177 15.86 2.75 -7.03
N GLN A 178 15.78 1.64 -6.30
CA GLN A 178 16.33 1.47 -4.96
C GLN A 178 16.89 0.05 -4.83
N GLY A 179 18.21 -0.08 -4.67
CA GLY A 179 18.87 -1.38 -4.62
C GLY A 179 18.66 -2.18 -5.91
N LYS A 180 17.99 -3.33 -5.83
CA LYS A 180 17.72 -4.24 -6.96
C LYS A 180 16.37 -4.01 -7.65
N TYR A 181 15.56 -3.12 -7.12
CA TYR A 181 14.18 -2.92 -7.54
C TYR A 181 13.95 -1.49 -8.00
N GLU A 182 12.90 -1.30 -8.79
CA GLU A 182 12.35 0.01 -9.11
C GLU A 182 10.94 0.12 -8.57
N TYR A 183 10.61 1.31 -8.06
CA TYR A 183 9.34 1.61 -7.44
C TYR A 183 8.56 2.58 -8.33
N PHE A 184 7.28 2.27 -8.52
CA PHE A 184 6.40 3.10 -9.32
C PHE A 184 6.10 4.43 -8.61
N TYR A 185 6.14 5.52 -9.37
CA TYR A 185 5.96 6.87 -8.84
C TYR A 185 4.59 7.14 -8.18
N ASP A 186 3.55 6.35 -8.48
CA ASP A 186 2.24 6.47 -7.84
C ASP A 186 2.27 6.09 -6.36
N ILE A 187 3.18 5.21 -5.92
CA ILE A 187 3.36 4.84 -4.50
C ILE A 187 3.50 6.10 -3.64
N TRP A 188 4.42 6.98 -4.03
CA TRP A 188 4.76 8.20 -3.31
C TRP A 188 3.59 9.18 -3.22
N SER A 189 2.84 9.30 -4.31
CA SER A 189 1.64 10.14 -4.35
C SER A 189 0.55 9.60 -3.43
N ASN A 190 0.34 8.28 -3.42
CA ASN A 190 -0.64 7.63 -2.58
C ASN A 190 -0.28 7.68 -1.08
N VAL A 191 1.01 7.64 -0.73
CA VAL A 191 1.46 7.91 0.65
C VAL A 191 1.08 9.33 1.07
N HIS A 192 1.28 10.34 0.21
CA HIS A 192 0.84 11.71 0.48
C HIS A 192 -0.67 11.80 0.67
N TYR A 193 -1.45 11.15 -0.19
CA TYR A 193 -2.91 11.19 -0.15
C TYR A 193 -3.45 10.62 1.16
N GLY A 194 -2.89 9.50 1.63
CA GLY A 194 -3.23 8.93 2.93
C GLY A 194 -2.92 9.88 4.08
N TYR A 195 -1.73 10.47 4.09
CA TYR A 195 -1.30 11.39 5.14
C TYR A 195 -2.16 12.66 5.20
N ILE A 196 -2.36 13.32 4.06
CA ILE A 196 -3.11 14.58 3.96
C ILE A 196 -4.62 14.34 4.14
N GLY A 197 -5.14 13.20 3.70
CA GLY A 197 -6.51 12.79 3.94
C GLY A 197 -6.83 12.70 5.43
N MET A 198 -5.97 12.02 6.21
CA MET A 198 -6.10 11.94 7.66
C MET A 198 -5.95 13.31 8.33
N ALA A 199 -5.01 14.15 7.87
CA ALA A 199 -4.86 15.52 8.35
C ALA A 199 -6.10 16.40 8.07
N GLY A 200 -6.86 16.08 7.04
CA GLY A 200 -8.16 16.65 6.71
C GLY A 200 -9.32 16.07 7.50
N GLY A 201 -9.09 15.10 8.39
CA GLY A 201 -10.13 14.46 9.19
C GLY A 201 -10.94 13.40 8.46
N LEU A 202 -10.47 12.90 7.30
CA LEU A 202 -11.07 11.72 6.67
C LEU A 202 -10.73 10.46 7.47
N SER A 203 -11.62 9.47 7.44
CA SER A 203 -11.35 8.17 8.01
C SER A 203 -10.45 7.34 7.08
N GLU A 204 -9.68 6.42 7.67
CA GLU A 204 -8.90 5.44 6.91
C GLU A 204 -9.79 4.63 5.95
N SER A 205 -11.00 4.24 6.38
CA SER A 205 -11.97 3.55 5.52
C SER A 205 -12.46 4.40 4.34
N ALA A 206 -12.61 5.71 4.51
CA ALA A 206 -12.96 6.62 3.42
C ALA A 206 -11.80 6.74 2.42
N LEU A 207 -10.55 6.67 2.89
CA LEU A 207 -9.34 6.74 2.05
C LEU A 207 -9.07 5.43 1.30
N LEU A 208 -9.26 4.27 1.95
CA LEU A 208 -8.92 2.95 1.38
C LEU A 208 -10.03 2.36 0.51
N ASP A 209 -11.28 2.49 0.94
CA ASP A 209 -12.39 1.73 0.35
C ASP A 209 -13.43 2.62 -0.32
N GLY A 210 -13.34 3.94 -0.15
CA GLY A 210 -14.42 4.84 -0.52
C GLY A 210 -15.71 4.59 0.25
N ALA A 211 -15.84 3.51 1.04
CA ALA A 211 -17.04 3.10 1.75
C ALA A 211 -17.55 4.15 2.75
N GLY A 212 -16.63 4.87 3.40
CA GLY A 212 -17.00 6.03 4.21
C GLY A 212 -17.66 7.12 3.35
N ALA A 213 -17.08 7.41 2.17
CA ALA A 213 -17.68 8.32 1.20
C ALA A 213 -18.98 7.77 0.60
N GLU A 214 -19.11 6.47 0.33
CA GLU A 214 -20.33 5.84 -0.19
C GLU A 214 -21.50 5.98 0.77
N GLN A 215 -21.30 5.76 2.08
CA GLN A 215 -22.32 5.96 3.10
C GLN A 215 -22.70 7.45 3.20
N ILE A 216 -21.70 8.33 3.23
CA ILE A 216 -21.90 9.78 3.24
C ILE A 216 -22.65 10.26 1.99
N ILE A 217 -22.33 9.73 0.81
CA ILE A 217 -22.91 10.11 -0.49
C ILE A 217 -24.28 9.45 -0.68
N SER A 218 -24.50 8.21 -0.20
CA SER A 218 -25.82 7.57 -0.22
C SER A 218 -26.82 8.32 0.66
N ASP A 219 -26.35 8.87 1.78
CA ASP A 219 -27.17 9.59 2.76
C ASP A 219 -27.32 11.08 2.39
N ALA A 220 -26.33 11.69 1.72
CA ALA A 220 -26.36 13.11 1.32
C ALA A 220 -26.76 13.36 -0.15
N GLY A 221 -26.98 12.31 -0.95
CA GLY A 221 -26.90 12.26 -2.41
C GLY A 221 -27.90 13.04 -3.26
N ARG A 222 -28.57 14.08 -2.75
CA ARG A 222 -29.36 14.99 -3.60
C ARG A 222 -29.24 16.48 -3.31
N LYS A 223 -28.53 16.87 -2.25
CA LYS A 223 -28.37 18.27 -1.82
C LYS A 223 -26.97 18.82 -2.05
N VAL A 224 -26.05 17.94 -2.39
CA VAL A 224 -24.63 18.19 -2.65
C VAL A 224 -24.51 19.44 -3.52
N ASP A 225 -25.02 19.42 -4.75
CA ASP A 225 -24.86 20.54 -5.69
C ASP A 225 -25.49 21.87 -5.20
N GLU A 226 -26.65 21.81 -4.53
CA GLU A 226 -27.36 22.99 -3.98
C GLU A 226 -26.64 23.58 -2.74
N VAL A 227 -25.95 22.76 -1.95
CA VAL A 227 -25.09 23.15 -0.81
C VAL A 227 -23.73 23.68 -1.28
N PHE A 228 -23.23 23.19 -2.42
CA PHE A 228 -21.98 23.67 -3.02
C PHE A 228 -22.14 25.01 -3.74
N THR A 229 -23.34 25.32 -4.25
CA THR A 229 -23.55 26.49 -5.11
C THR A 229 -24.44 27.59 -4.52
N LYS A 230 -25.31 27.33 -3.52
CA LYS A 230 -26.28 28.34 -3.03
C LYS A 230 -26.23 28.60 -1.50
N PRO A 231 -26.52 29.84 -1.04
CA PRO A 231 -26.72 30.16 0.38
C PRO A 231 -27.98 29.48 0.96
N LYS A 232 -27.93 29.14 2.26
CA LYS A 232 -28.95 28.33 2.99
C LYS A 232 -30.41 28.79 2.86
N ALA A 233 -30.65 30.06 2.54
CA ALA A 233 -31.99 30.63 2.40
C ALA A 233 -32.72 30.27 1.09
N GLN A 234 -32.07 29.56 0.15
CA GLN A 234 -32.53 29.37 -1.22
C GLN A 234 -32.65 27.88 -1.64
N TRP A 235 -32.98 26.99 -0.70
CA TRP A 235 -33.11 25.55 -0.97
C TRP A 235 -34.55 25.18 -1.37
N GLU A 236 -34.72 24.49 -2.52
CA GLU A 236 -36.05 24.29 -3.14
C GLU A 236 -36.46 22.83 -3.45
N LEU A 237 -35.57 21.83 -3.37
CA LEU A 237 -35.87 20.45 -3.84
C LEU A 237 -36.38 19.47 -2.74
N PRO A 238 -37.40 18.62 -2.98
CA PRO A 238 -37.80 17.51 -2.10
C PRO A 238 -36.78 16.33 -2.15
N GLY A 239 -36.75 15.40 -1.18
CA GLY A 239 -35.64 14.45 -0.84
C GLY A 239 -35.65 13.01 -1.46
N PRO A 240 -34.63 12.12 -1.19
CA PRO A 240 -33.56 11.54 -2.09
C PRO A 240 -33.89 10.35 -3.03
N ASN A 241 -33.24 10.31 -4.22
CA ASN A 241 -33.38 9.43 -5.41
C ASN A 241 -32.09 9.65 -6.22
N ARG A 242 -31.48 8.54 -6.65
CA ARG A 242 -30.18 8.45 -7.31
C ARG A 242 -30.11 9.12 -8.69
N SER A 243 -28.94 9.68 -8.98
CA SER A 243 -28.35 9.97 -10.30
C SER A 243 -26.87 10.26 -10.04
N GLY A 244 -25.84 9.78 -10.73
CA GLY A 244 -25.62 8.96 -11.90
C GLY A 244 -24.13 9.14 -12.23
N ASP A 245 -23.40 8.05 -12.42
CA ASP A 245 -22.01 7.90 -12.89
C ASP A 245 -20.96 8.95 -12.45
N VAL A 246 -20.41 8.73 -11.26
CA VAL A 246 -19.00 8.99 -10.99
C VAL A 246 -18.37 7.61 -10.80
N ASP A 247 -17.44 7.23 -11.68
CA ASP A 247 -16.68 5.98 -11.64
C ASP A 247 -15.67 5.98 -10.46
N GLY A 248 -16.15 6.32 -9.26
CA GLY A 248 -15.35 7.02 -8.24
C GLY A 248 -15.56 6.53 -6.81
N LEU A 249 -16.02 5.29 -6.62
CA LEU A 249 -16.13 4.68 -5.28
C LEU A 249 -15.22 3.45 -5.11
N ARG A 250 -14.54 3.03 -6.19
CA ARG A 250 -13.56 1.93 -6.25
C ARG A 250 -12.15 2.39 -6.61
N ALA A 251 -11.80 3.64 -6.28
CA ALA A 251 -10.65 4.34 -6.88
C ALA A 251 -9.25 3.78 -6.54
N TRP A 252 -9.12 2.86 -5.57
CA TRP A 252 -7.83 2.35 -5.06
C TRP A 252 -7.90 0.84 -4.81
N ASP A 253 -8.34 0.05 -5.78
CA ASP A 253 -8.55 -1.40 -5.64
C ASP A 253 -7.27 -2.24 -5.78
N ASP A 254 -6.23 -1.70 -6.41
CA ASP A 254 -4.95 -2.39 -6.55
C ASP A 254 -4.15 -2.36 -5.22
N ALA A 255 -3.60 -3.51 -4.84
CA ALA A 255 -2.83 -3.69 -3.60
C ALA A 255 -1.75 -2.62 -3.32
N PRO A 256 -0.97 -2.13 -4.30
CA PRO A 256 0.06 -1.10 -4.08
C PRO A 256 -0.52 0.23 -3.60
N ASP A 257 -1.70 0.61 -4.08
CA ASP A 257 -2.34 1.87 -3.75
C ASP A 257 -2.83 1.84 -2.31
N ARG A 258 -3.48 0.74 -1.91
CA ARG A 258 -3.92 0.51 -0.53
C ARG A 258 -2.76 0.52 0.44
N ILE A 259 -1.69 -0.21 0.13
CA ILE A 259 -0.47 -0.24 0.95
C ILE A 259 0.10 1.17 1.11
N SER A 260 0.20 1.92 0.01
CA SER A 260 0.76 3.28 0.02
C SER A 260 -0.09 4.23 0.86
N ILE A 261 -1.41 4.21 0.69
CA ILE A 261 -2.34 5.01 1.50
C ILE A 261 -2.21 4.65 2.98
N SER A 262 -2.17 3.35 3.32
CA SER A 262 -1.99 2.88 4.70
C SER A 262 -0.65 3.35 5.31
N ILE A 263 0.43 3.41 4.53
CA ILE A 263 1.69 4.02 4.99
C ILE A 263 1.47 5.50 5.33
N GLY A 264 0.77 6.25 4.47
CA GLY A 264 0.41 7.64 4.74
C GLY A 264 -0.41 7.83 6.01
N VAL A 265 -1.42 6.97 6.21
CA VAL A 265 -2.25 6.94 7.42
C VAL A 265 -1.39 6.69 8.66
N LYS A 266 -0.51 5.68 8.60
CA LYS A 266 0.41 5.35 9.69
C LYS A 266 1.32 6.52 10.04
N LEU A 267 1.92 7.16 9.03
CA LEU A 267 2.79 8.33 9.23
C LEU A 267 2.03 9.48 9.91
N TYR A 268 0.77 9.72 9.56
CA TYR A 268 -0.03 10.76 10.21
C TYR A 268 -0.35 10.42 11.67
N GLN A 269 -0.68 9.16 11.96
CA GLN A 269 -0.93 8.72 13.33
C GLN A 269 0.31 8.91 14.23
N GLN A 270 1.50 8.70 13.68
CA GLN A 270 2.77 8.89 14.39
C GLN A 270 3.19 10.36 14.48
N HIS A 271 2.90 11.15 13.44
CA HIS A 271 3.38 12.51 13.26
C HIS A 271 2.25 13.47 12.84
N PRO A 272 1.20 13.69 13.67
CA PRO A 272 0.00 14.43 13.25
C PRO A 272 0.24 15.92 12.99
N ASN A 273 1.39 16.45 13.42
CA ASN A 273 1.74 17.87 13.30
C ASN A 273 2.79 18.13 12.21
N GLY A 274 3.09 17.15 11.35
CA GLY A 274 4.18 17.25 10.38
C GLY A 274 5.52 16.83 10.97
N GLY A 275 6.60 17.35 10.38
CA GLY A 275 7.96 16.88 10.68
C GLY A 275 8.32 15.60 9.93
N ILE A 276 7.59 15.28 8.85
CA ILE A 276 7.87 14.12 8.01
C ILE A 276 9.20 14.32 7.30
N THR A 277 10.02 13.27 7.28
CA THR A 277 11.31 13.25 6.57
C THR A 277 11.29 12.21 5.47
N ALA A 278 12.16 12.37 4.46
CA ALA A 278 12.36 11.38 3.41
C ALA A 278 12.64 9.99 3.99
N LYS A 279 13.50 9.93 5.01
CA LYS A 279 13.88 8.69 5.68
C LYS A 279 12.67 7.97 6.30
N MET A 280 11.78 8.68 6.97
CA MET A 280 10.56 8.07 7.55
C MET A 280 9.70 7.41 6.47
N ILE A 281 9.49 8.10 5.34
CA ILE A 281 8.70 7.55 4.23
C ILE A 281 9.40 6.33 3.62
N MET A 282 10.71 6.43 3.35
CA MET A 282 11.48 5.31 2.78
C MET A 282 11.52 4.10 3.69
N ASP A 283 11.73 4.29 4.99
CA ASP A 283 11.79 3.21 5.97
C ASP A 283 10.46 2.43 5.97
N GLU A 284 9.31 3.12 5.89
CA GLU A 284 8.00 2.48 5.81
C GLU A 284 7.76 1.76 4.47
N VAL A 285 8.11 2.38 3.34
CA VAL A 285 7.97 1.76 2.01
C VAL A 285 8.86 0.52 1.87
N LEU A 286 10.08 0.56 2.39
CA LEU A 286 11.05 -0.54 2.32
C LEU A 286 10.77 -1.64 3.35
N ALA A 287 10.01 -1.36 4.41
CA ALA A 287 9.58 -2.37 5.37
C ALA A 287 8.49 -3.30 4.82
N VAL A 288 7.79 -2.88 3.75
CA VAL A 288 6.76 -3.70 3.10
C VAL A 288 7.40 -4.85 2.31
N PRO A 289 6.96 -6.11 2.51
CA PRO A 289 7.46 -7.24 1.73
C PRO A 289 7.29 -7.04 0.22
N LEU A 290 8.32 -7.33 -0.56
CA LEU A 290 8.31 -7.09 -2.00
C LEU A 290 7.15 -7.77 -2.73
N GLN A 291 6.72 -8.94 -2.27
CA GLN A 291 5.64 -9.71 -2.88
C GLN A 291 4.28 -9.01 -2.75
N THR A 292 4.08 -8.16 -1.73
CA THR A 292 2.80 -7.46 -1.53
C THR A 292 2.67 -6.25 -2.44
N TRP A 293 3.78 -5.71 -2.93
CA TRP A 293 3.77 -4.60 -3.87
C TRP A 293 3.28 -4.96 -5.27
N GLY A 294 3.15 -6.25 -5.63
CA GLY A 294 2.60 -6.67 -6.92
C GLY A 294 3.17 -5.89 -8.11
N LYS A 295 2.30 -5.14 -8.82
CA LYS A 295 2.67 -4.31 -9.99
C LYS A 295 3.33 -2.97 -9.64
N GLY A 296 3.40 -2.61 -8.36
CA GLY A 296 4.02 -1.36 -7.89
C GLY A 296 5.55 -1.40 -7.84
N ILE A 297 6.15 -2.58 -7.98
CA ILE A 297 7.60 -2.75 -8.07
C ILE A 297 7.98 -3.62 -9.26
N GLN A 298 9.20 -3.43 -9.77
CA GLN A 298 9.80 -4.30 -10.77
C GLN A 298 11.29 -4.52 -10.49
N ILE A 299 11.87 -5.59 -11.04
CA ILE A 299 13.31 -5.82 -10.97
C ILE A 299 14.00 -4.78 -11.85
N HIS A 300 14.99 -4.09 -11.30
CA HIS A 300 15.76 -3.14 -12.07
C HIS A 300 16.61 -3.87 -13.11
N ALA A 301 16.38 -3.58 -14.39
CA ALA A 301 17.22 -4.07 -15.46
C ALA A 301 18.49 -3.20 -15.56
N CYS A 302 19.61 -3.75 -15.08
CA CYS A 302 20.92 -3.16 -15.36
C CYS A 302 21.28 -3.50 -16.83
N PRO A 303 21.52 -2.51 -17.69
CA PRO A 303 21.95 -2.71 -19.07
C PRO A 303 23.36 -3.30 -19.15
#